data_AF-A0A4R4XSA0-F1
#
_entry.id   AF-A0A4R4XSA0-F1
#
_cell.length_a   1.000
_cell.length_b   1.000
_cell.length_c   1.000
_cell.angle_alpha   90.00
_cell.angle_beta   90.00
_cell.angle_gamma   90.00
#
_symmetry.space_group_name_H-M   'P 1'
#
loop_
_entity.id
_entity.type
_entity.pdbx_description
1 polymer ?
#
loop_
_entity_poly.entity_id
_entity_poly.type
_entity_poly.pdbx_seq_one_letter_code
_entity_poly.pdbx_strand_id
1 'polypeptide(L)'
;MSSASHSHRRVHRAIICVDIERFTRPGLNDLQRADMRRGLYEALERAFTWAGIASDDRYHEDRGDGAFFLVPTEGPQARLVDPLPFHLAGELERHNRDVDPDTRIRLRVALHAGYVHHDPKGVVGTALNEAFRLLDAPEVKQALEDASGDLAFIASARFHHDVIRTRRVFDSSADRKVRTTGKEPHVEAWLCEFAEQVRAGREFRAALARIRDALASVDATLQKTREVREETVEKVSSPVPDVSDPADGLPERLAALGEARPGHRWARLLAAASELERDAAAALEQAGSALAVVQAPLDVREELRGRLASLQVMARNLGRAEDPRLDEPYRTAHDLLWTAPCDLEAAESAVLRYLREIQEG
;
A
#
# COMPACT_ATOMS: atom_id res chain seq x y z
N MET A 1 -58.28 -17.33 13.08
CA MET A 1 -57.36 -16.28 13.57
C MET A 1 -56.15 -16.98 14.17
N SER A 2 -55.10 -17.15 13.36
CA SER A 2 -53.88 -17.84 13.79
C SER A 2 -52.96 -16.82 14.45
N SER A 3 -52.78 -16.96 15.77
CA SER A 3 -51.82 -16.18 16.55
C SER A 3 -50.41 -16.54 16.08
N ALA A 4 -49.83 -15.70 15.21
CA ALA A 4 -48.42 -15.80 14.86
C ALA A 4 -47.61 -15.54 16.13
N SER A 5 -46.97 -16.59 16.64
CA SER A 5 -45.94 -16.51 17.66
C SER A 5 -44.81 -15.59 17.15
N HIS A 6 -44.83 -14.33 17.57
CA HIS A 6 -43.76 -13.38 17.30
C HIS A 6 -42.58 -13.77 18.18
N SER A 7 -41.72 -14.64 17.64
CA SER A 7 -40.50 -15.13 18.30
C SER A 7 -39.55 -13.97 18.58
N HIS A 8 -39.69 -13.34 19.76
CA HIS A 8 -38.71 -12.40 20.30
C HIS A 8 -37.50 -13.21 20.79
N ARG A 9 -36.48 -13.35 19.94
CA ARG A 9 -35.26 -14.09 20.30
C ARG A 9 -34.30 -13.16 21.03
N ARG A 10 -34.17 -13.33 22.34
CA ARG A 10 -33.15 -12.67 23.15
C ARG A 10 -31.81 -13.39 22.99
N VAL A 11 -30.77 -12.69 22.53
CA VAL A 11 -29.44 -13.27 22.28
C VAL A 11 -28.34 -12.37 22.84
N HIS A 12 -27.28 -12.97 23.35
CA HIS A 12 -26.09 -12.25 23.78
C HIS A 12 -25.13 -12.03 22.59
N ARG A 13 -24.74 -10.79 22.34
CA ARG A 13 -23.93 -10.39 21.18
C ARG A 13 -22.84 -9.40 21.60
N ALA A 14 -21.71 -9.46 20.91
CA ALA A 14 -20.79 -8.33 20.88
C ALA A 14 -21.34 -7.32 19.85
N ILE A 15 -21.24 -6.05 20.19
CA ILE A 15 -21.83 -4.93 19.50
C ILE A 15 -20.68 -4.01 19.12
N ILE A 16 -20.60 -3.68 17.84
CA ILE A 16 -19.69 -2.67 17.32
C ILE A 16 -20.54 -1.59 16.65
N CYS A 17 -20.45 -0.36 17.16
CA CYS A 17 -21.05 0.79 16.52
C CYS A 17 -19.94 1.66 15.95
N VAL A 18 -20.17 2.20 14.75
CA VAL A 18 -19.21 3.07 14.06
C VAL A 18 -19.90 4.30 13.54
N ASP A 19 -19.20 5.42 13.51
CA ASP A 19 -19.76 6.70 13.08
C ASP A 19 -18.68 7.63 12.53
N ILE A 20 -18.96 8.20 11.35
CA ILE A 20 -18.04 9.09 10.63
C ILE A 20 -18.03 10.47 11.29
N GLU A 21 -16.83 10.96 11.60
CA GLU A 21 -16.66 12.31 12.10
C GLU A 21 -17.13 13.37 11.09
N ARG A 22 -17.91 14.34 11.57
CA ARG A 22 -18.31 15.54 10.82
C ARG A 22 -19.02 15.22 9.49
N PHE A 23 -19.70 14.08 9.39
CA PHE A 23 -20.46 13.68 8.19
C PHE A 23 -21.49 14.71 7.74
N THR A 24 -22.09 15.45 8.68
CA THR A 24 -23.12 16.47 8.43
C THR A 24 -22.57 17.89 8.32
N ARG A 25 -21.25 18.08 8.23
CA ARG A 25 -20.66 19.43 8.21
C ARG A 25 -21.16 20.28 7.04
N PRO A 26 -21.30 21.61 7.23
CA PRO A 26 -21.57 22.54 6.14
C PRO A 26 -20.45 22.47 5.09
N GLY A 27 -20.80 22.47 3.80
CA GLY A 27 -19.85 22.44 2.68
C GLY A 27 -19.77 21.10 1.94
N LEU A 28 -20.21 20.00 2.54
CA LEU A 28 -20.33 18.72 1.83
C LEU A 28 -21.62 18.66 1.00
N ASN A 29 -21.51 18.30 -0.26
CA ASN A 29 -22.67 17.99 -1.11
C ASN A 29 -23.13 16.52 -0.94
N ASP A 30 -24.31 16.20 -1.47
CA ASP A 30 -24.89 14.86 -1.29
C ASP A 30 -24.10 13.75 -1.98
N LEU A 31 -23.40 14.07 -3.09
CA LEU A 31 -22.54 13.11 -3.78
C LEU A 31 -21.32 12.74 -2.93
N GLN A 32 -20.68 13.75 -2.32
CA GLN A 32 -19.58 13.54 -1.38
C GLN A 32 -20.02 12.71 -0.17
N ARG A 33 -21.22 12.96 0.38
CA ARG A 33 -21.78 12.16 1.47
C ARG A 33 -22.03 10.71 1.03
N ALA A 34 -22.55 10.49 -0.18
CA ALA A 34 -22.74 9.15 -0.73
C ALA A 34 -21.41 8.42 -0.95
N ASP A 35 -20.37 9.13 -1.40
CA ASP A 35 -19.03 8.58 -1.58
C ASP A 35 -18.37 8.19 -0.26
N MET A 36 -18.48 9.04 0.76
CA MET A 36 -18.01 8.73 2.13
C MET A 36 -18.72 7.50 2.70
N ARG A 37 -20.04 7.37 2.48
CA ARG A 37 -20.79 6.17 2.90
C ARG A 37 -20.29 4.92 2.20
N ARG A 38 -20.12 4.97 0.88
CA ARG A 38 -19.57 3.85 0.11
C ARG A 38 -18.18 3.45 0.63
N GLY A 39 -17.31 4.44 0.85
CA GLY A 39 -15.99 4.25 1.43
C GLY A 39 -16.00 3.58 2.80
N LEU A 40 -16.91 4.02 3.69
CA LEU A 40 -17.10 3.41 5.01
C LEU A 40 -17.45 1.93 4.90
N TYR A 41 -18.49 1.58 4.13
CA TYR A 41 -18.93 0.19 4.03
C TYR A 41 -17.90 -0.70 3.35
N GLU A 42 -17.21 -0.21 2.32
CA GLU A 42 -16.09 -0.95 1.70
C GLU A 42 -14.95 -1.20 2.67
N ALA A 43 -14.58 -0.20 3.48
CA ALA A 43 -13.52 -0.34 4.48
C ALA A 43 -13.92 -1.33 5.59
N LEU A 44 -15.15 -1.24 6.10
CA LEU A 44 -15.68 -2.15 7.13
C LEU A 44 -15.77 -3.59 6.63
N GLU A 45 -16.35 -3.81 5.45
CA GLU A 45 -16.53 -5.14 4.88
C GLU A 45 -15.19 -5.84 4.63
N ARG A 46 -14.20 -5.11 4.10
CA ARG A 46 -12.84 -5.62 3.97
C ARG A 46 -12.24 -5.90 5.35
N ALA A 47 -12.26 -4.93 6.26
CA ALA A 47 -11.68 -5.08 7.60
C ALA A 47 -12.28 -6.27 8.36
N PHE A 48 -13.60 -6.49 8.28
CA PHE A 48 -14.25 -7.67 8.85
C PHE A 48 -13.79 -8.96 8.20
N THR A 49 -13.73 -9.00 6.87
CA THR A 49 -13.25 -10.19 6.13
C THR A 49 -11.83 -10.56 6.56
N TRP A 50 -10.94 -9.57 6.62
CA TRP A 50 -9.56 -9.75 7.08
C TRP A 50 -9.46 -10.17 8.54
N ALA A 51 -10.29 -9.58 9.40
CA ALA A 51 -10.40 -9.99 10.79
C ALA A 51 -10.99 -11.39 10.97
N GLY A 52 -11.49 -12.03 9.91
CA GLY A 52 -12.16 -13.32 9.93
C GLY A 52 -13.57 -13.26 10.50
N ILE A 53 -14.23 -12.11 10.45
CA ILE A 53 -15.64 -11.94 10.83
C ILE A 53 -16.44 -12.12 9.55
N ALA A 54 -17.12 -13.26 9.39
CA ALA A 54 -17.88 -13.59 8.18
C ALA A 54 -19.16 -12.76 8.08
N SER A 55 -19.65 -12.52 6.84
CA SER A 55 -20.93 -11.83 6.59
C SER A 55 -22.08 -12.54 7.29
N ASP A 56 -22.10 -13.87 7.21
CA ASP A 56 -23.19 -14.70 7.70
C ASP A 56 -23.22 -14.77 9.23
N ASP A 57 -22.09 -14.43 9.87
CA ASP A 57 -21.95 -14.34 11.32
C ASP A 57 -22.26 -12.93 11.84
N ARG A 58 -22.55 -11.93 10.99
CA ARG A 58 -22.87 -10.57 11.42
C ARG A 58 -24.28 -10.15 11.03
N TYR A 59 -25.00 -9.57 11.99
CA TYR A 59 -26.14 -8.71 11.69
C TYR A 59 -25.67 -7.27 11.62
N HIS A 60 -26.25 -6.43 10.75
CA HIS A 60 -25.97 -5.00 10.72
C HIS A 60 -27.19 -4.18 10.36
N GLU A 61 -27.20 -2.91 10.78
CA GLU A 61 -28.14 -1.90 10.28
C GLU A 61 -27.38 -0.62 9.90
N ASP A 62 -27.78 -0.03 8.77
CA ASP A 62 -27.29 1.26 8.28
C ASP A 62 -27.96 2.41 9.04
N ARG A 63 -27.16 3.41 9.43
CA ARG A 63 -27.61 4.58 10.18
C ARG A 63 -27.37 5.89 9.45
N GLY A 64 -26.88 5.84 8.22
CA GLY A 64 -26.64 7.03 7.41
C GLY A 64 -25.18 7.43 7.41
N ASP A 65 -24.72 8.00 8.52
CA ASP A 65 -23.34 8.40 8.79
C ASP A 65 -22.53 7.36 9.57
N GLY A 66 -23.18 6.27 9.94
CA GLY A 66 -22.61 5.18 10.71
C GLY A 66 -23.35 3.87 10.50
N ALA A 67 -22.95 2.87 11.26
CA ALA A 67 -23.58 1.55 11.27
C ALA A 67 -23.40 0.92 12.64
N PHE A 68 -24.19 -0.11 12.93
CA PHE A 68 -23.85 -1.05 13.99
C PHE A 68 -23.88 -2.48 13.48
N PHE A 69 -23.07 -3.32 14.12
CA PHE A 69 -23.00 -4.74 13.84
C PHE A 69 -23.14 -5.54 15.13
N LEU A 70 -23.79 -6.69 15.02
CA LEU A 70 -23.90 -7.67 16.09
C LEU A 70 -23.18 -8.93 15.67
N VAL A 71 -22.20 -9.35 16.46
CA VAL A 71 -21.42 -10.56 16.23
C VAL A 71 -21.58 -11.55 17.39
N PRO A 72 -21.52 -12.87 17.13
CA PRO A 72 -21.50 -13.90 18.16
C PRO A 72 -20.41 -13.66 19.21
N THR A 73 -20.73 -13.97 20.46
CA THR A 73 -19.75 -13.87 21.58
C THR A 73 -18.89 -15.13 21.72
N GLU A 74 -19.35 -16.25 21.15
CA GLU A 74 -18.61 -17.51 21.03
C GLU A 74 -17.64 -17.40 19.84
N GLY A 75 -16.37 -17.07 20.10
CA GLY A 75 -15.32 -16.99 19.08
C GLY A 75 -14.92 -15.55 18.69
N PRO A 76 -15.66 -14.84 17.82
CA PRO A 76 -15.21 -13.60 17.14
C PRO A 76 -14.94 -12.37 18.01
N GLN A 77 -15.33 -12.31 19.28
CA GLN A 77 -15.13 -11.09 20.09
C GLN A 77 -13.64 -10.69 20.20
N ALA A 78 -12.73 -11.67 20.16
CA ALA A 78 -11.29 -11.43 20.11
C ALA A 78 -10.86 -10.70 18.82
N ARG A 79 -11.57 -10.98 17.72
CA ARG A 79 -11.29 -10.41 16.41
C ARG A 79 -11.58 -8.90 16.37
N LEU A 80 -12.50 -8.42 17.22
CA LEU A 80 -12.82 -6.99 17.35
C LEU A 80 -11.71 -6.16 17.98
N VAL A 81 -10.76 -6.79 18.71
CA VAL A 81 -9.72 -6.08 19.48
C VAL A 81 -8.30 -6.37 19.00
N ASP A 82 -8.05 -7.48 18.31
CA ASP A 82 -6.72 -7.85 17.85
C ASP A 82 -6.52 -7.62 16.33
N PRO A 83 -7.20 -8.32 15.40
CA PRO A 83 -7.03 -8.04 13.98
C PRO A 83 -7.84 -6.83 13.48
N LEU A 84 -9.03 -6.55 14.03
CA LEU A 84 -9.90 -5.50 13.46
C LEU A 84 -9.28 -4.10 13.49
N PRO A 85 -8.67 -3.61 14.61
CA PRO A 85 -8.06 -2.28 14.60
C PRO A 85 -6.94 -2.14 13.57
N PHE A 86 -6.12 -3.17 13.40
CA PHE A 86 -5.06 -3.23 12.38
C PHE A 86 -5.65 -3.14 10.96
N HIS A 87 -6.62 -4.00 10.63
CA HIS A 87 -7.18 -4.03 9.28
C HIS A 87 -8.01 -2.78 8.96
N LEU A 88 -8.81 -2.30 9.91
CA LEU A 88 -9.63 -1.11 9.73
C LEU A 88 -8.76 0.13 9.50
N ALA A 89 -7.67 0.29 10.27
CA ALA A 89 -6.71 1.37 10.05
C ALA A 89 -6.09 1.31 8.65
N GLY A 90 -5.72 0.11 8.21
CA GLY A 90 -5.20 -0.09 6.86
C GLY A 90 -6.21 0.22 5.76
N GLU A 91 -7.47 -0.21 5.90
CA GLU A 91 -8.49 0.07 4.89
C GLU A 91 -8.87 1.55 4.83
N LEU A 92 -8.90 2.24 5.98
CA LEU A 92 -9.09 3.68 6.01
C LEU A 92 -7.91 4.42 5.39
N GLU A 93 -6.67 4.03 5.67
CA GLU A 93 -5.47 4.60 5.01
C GLU A 93 -5.53 4.41 3.48
N ARG A 94 -5.92 3.23 3.02
CA ARG A 94 -6.09 2.94 1.59
C ARG A 94 -7.14 3.85 0.96
N HIS A 95 -8.29 4.01 1.60
CA HIS A 95 -9.36 4.87 1.10
C HIS A 95 -8.95 6.35 1.13
N ASN A 96 -8.39 6.80 2.25
CA ASN A 96 -8.07 8.20 2.51
C ASN A 96 -6.93 8.75 1.65
N ARG A 97 -6.09 7.87 1.06
CA ARG A 97 -5.00 8.28 0.17
C ARG A 97 -5.47 8.95 -1.11
N ASP A 98 -6.59 8.49 -1.65
CA ASP A 98 -7.04 8.83 -3.00
C ASP A 98 -8.22 9.81 -3.01
N VAL A 99 -8.64 10.30 -1.84
CA VAL A 99 -9.78 11.21 -1.68
C VAL A 99 -9.33 12.59 -1.26
N ASP A 100 -10.20 13.59 -1.51
CA ASP A 100 -9.97 14.95 -1.03
C ASP A 100 -9.89 14.97 0.52
N PRO A 101 -9.01 15.80 1.12
CA PRO A 101 -8.96 15.99 2.58
C PRO A 101 -10.33 16.26 3.21
N ASP A 102 -11.23 16.91 2.48
CA ASP A 102 -12.59 17.22 2.90
C ASP A 102 -13.53 16.01 2.94
N THR A 103 -13.21 14.94 2.21
CA THR A 103 -13.98 13.68 2.20
C THR A 103 -13.24 12.53 2.89
N ARG A 104 -12.10 12.83 3.52
CA ARG A 104 -11.35 11.89 4.35
C ARG A 104 -12.25 11.29 5.44
N ILE A 105 -12.24 9.97 5.56
CA ILE A 105 -13.02 9.26 6.57
C ILE A 105 -12.19 9.15 7.85
N ARG A 106 -12.70 9.75 8.92
CA ARG A 106 -12.26 9.55 10.30
C ARG A 106 -13.41 8.94 11.09
N LEU A 107 -13.14 7.92 11.90
CA LEU A 107 -14.16 7.01 12.41
C LEU A 107 -14.05 6.85 13.93
N ARG A 108 -15.19 7.03 14.61
CA ARG A 108 -15.36 6.62 16.00
C ARG A 108 -15.86 5.20 16.03
N VAL A 109 -15.38 4.40 16.98
CA VAL A 109 -15.79 3.00 17.14
C VAL A 109 -16.12 2.74 18.61
N ALA A 110 -17.35 2.27 18.87
CA ALA A 110 -17.79 1.85 20.19
C ALA A 110 -17.92 0.32 20.27
N LEU A 111 -17.35 -0.27 21.31
CA LEU A 111 -17.36 -1.70 21.58
C LEU A 111 -18.16 -2.02 22.84
N HIS A 112 -19.12 -2.93 22.74
CA HIS A 112 -19.95 -3.38 23.85
C HIS A 112 -20.27 -4.87 23.70
N ALA A 113 -20.71 -5.54 24.76
CA ALA A 113 -21.40 -6.83 24.65
C ALA A 113 -22.63 -6.87 25.57
N GLY A 114 -23.71 -7.50 25.13
CA GLY A 114 -24.91 -7.61 25.93
C GLY A 114 -26.06 -8.30 25.23
N TYR A 115 -27.20 -8.36 25.91
CA TYR A 115 -28.41 -8.96 25.36
C TYR A 115 -29.15 -7.98 24.45
N VAL A 116 -29.58 -8.49 23.30
CA VAL A 116 -30.42 -7.80 22.32
C VAL A 116 -31.61 -8.69 21.96
N HIS A 117 -32.68 -8.06 21.49
CA HIS A 117 -33.91 -8.71 21.06
C HIS A 117 -34.12 -8.42 19.58
N HIS A 118 -34.31 -9.48 18.79
CA HIS A 118 -34.73 -9.36 17.40
C HIS A 118 -36.25 -9.39 17.31
N ASP A 119 -36.80 -8.49 16.51
CA ASP A 119 -38.21 -8.47 16.10
C ASP A 119 -38.31 -8.24 14.57
N PRO A 120 -39.51 -8.27 13.97
CA PRO A 120 -39.67 -8.03 12.52
C PRO A 120 -39.27 -6.64 12.04
N LYS A 121 -39.06 -5.66 12.94
CA LYS A 121 -38.71 -4.28 12.63
C LYS A 121 -37.22 -3.96 12.84
N GLY A 122 -36.46 -4.86 13.47
CA GLY A 122 -35.02 -4.71 13.66
C GLY A 122 -34.56 -5.24 15.01
N VAL A 123 -33.61 -4.53 15.62
CA VAL A 123 -33.04 -4.91 16.92
C VAL A 123 -33.27 -3.84 17.98
N VAL A 124 -33.66 -4.30 19.17
CA VAL A 124 -33.78 -3.45 20.36
C VAL A 124 -33.03 -4.05 21.54
N GLY A 125 -32.43 -3.21 22.38
CA GLY A 125 -31.78 -3.68 23.60
C GLY A 125 -31.07 -2.56 24.36
N THR A 126 -31.07 -2.66 25.68
CA THR A 126 -30.37 -1.71 26.56
C THR A 126 -28.88 -1.61 26.23
N ALA A 127 -28.22 -2.76 26.00
CA ALA A 127 -26.80 -2.81 25.63
C ALA A 127 -26.50 -2.11 24.29
N LEU A 128 -27.44 -2.16 23.33
CA LEU A 128 -27.30 -1.46 22.05
C LEU A 128 -27.44 0.06 22.24
N ASN A 129 -28.42 0.49 23.05
CA ASN A 129 -28.57 1.90 23.41
C ASN A 129 -27.35 2.44 24.16
N GLU A 130 -26.77 1.65 25.06
CA GLU A 130 -25.53 1.98 25.77
C GLU A 130 -24.35 2.09 24.79
N ALA A 131 -24.20 1.18 23.84
CA ALA A 131 -23.16 1.26 22.81
C ALA A 131 -23.26 2.55 21.97
N PHE A 132 -24.47 2.97 21.57
CA PHE A 132 -24.66 4.25 20.88
C PHE A 132 -24.30 5.45 21.78
N ARG A 133 -24.68 5.42 23.06
CA ARG A 133 -24.28 6.48 24.01
C ARG A 133 -22.77 6.60 24.17
N LEU A 134 -22.04 5.47 24.16
CA LEU A 134 -20.59 5.48 24.17
C LEU A 134 -20.03 6.13 22.90
N LEU A 135 -20.56 5.77 21.73
CA LEU A 135 -20.15 6.33 20.44
C LEU A 135 -20.36 7.85 20.37
N ASP A 136 -21.44 8.32 21.00
CA ASP A 136 -21.80 9.74 21.05
C ASP A 136 -21.10 10.54 22.16
N ALA A 137 -20.35 9.89 23.04
CA ALA A 137 -19.75 10.49 24.22
C ALA A 137 -18.69 11.56 23.84
N PRO A 138 -18.70 12.76 24.46
CA PRO A 138 -17.73 13.82 24.15
C PRO A 138 -16.27 13.36 24.24
N GLU A 139 -15.98 12.40 25.13
CA GLU A 139 -14.63 11.92 25.39
C GLU A 139 -14.03 11.16 24.19
N VAL A 140 -14.82 10.36 23.46
CA VAL A 140 -14.33 9.69 22.23
C VAL A 140 -14.29 10.64 21.04
N LYS A 141 -15.16 11.65 21.02
CA LYS A 141 -15.12 12.73 20.01
C LYS A 141 -13.82 13.52 20.14
N GLN A 142 -13.48 13.96 21.34
CA GLN A 142 -12.22 14.65 21.62
C GLN A 142 -11.01 13.74 21.35
N ALA A 143 -11.07 12.46 21.74
CA ALA A 143 -9.99 11.52 21.46
C ALA A 143 -9.71 11.37 19.96
N LEU A 144 -10.75 11.34 19.12
CA LEU A 144 -10.57 11.35 17.67
C LEU A 144 -10.00 12.68 17.19
N GLU A 145 -10.49 13.82 17.68
CA GLU A 145 -9.98 15.14 17.31
C GLU A 145 -8.48 15.29 17.62
N ASP A 146 -8.02 14.77 18.76
CA ASP A 146 -6.62 14.82 19.19
C ASP A 146 -5.74 13.75 18.50
N ALA A 147 -6.35 12.72 17.91
CA ALA A 147 -5.62 11.63 17.29
C ALA A 147 -4.96 12.06 15.98
N SER A 148 -3.69 11.69 15.80
CA SER A 148 -2.98 11.82 14.52
C SER A 148 -3.48 10.83 13.44
N GLY A 149 -4.35 9.88 13.83
CA GLY A 149 -4.94 8.88 12.95
C GLY A 149 -6.42 9.13 12.64
N ASP A 150 -7.00 8.14 11.96
CA ASP A 150 -8.39 8.14 11.48
C ASP A 150 -9.34 7.35 12.38
N LEU A 151 -8.90 6.89 13.55
CA LEU A 151 -9.66 5.99 14.42
C LEU A 151 -9.57 6.40 15.88
N ALA A 152 -10.70 6.32 16.58
CA ALA A 152 -10.77 6.36 18.04
C ALA A 152 -11.73 5.28 18.55
N PHE A 153 -11.31 4.54 19.57
CA PHE A 153 -12.06 3.44 20.15
C PHE A 153 -12.51 3.76 21.57
N ILE A 154 -13.76 3.41 21.87
CA ILE A 154 -14.32 3.44 23.22
C ILE A 154 -14.99 2.10 23.51
N ALA A 155 -14.79 1.55 24.71
CA ALA A 155 -15.41 0.31 25.14
C ALA A 155 -16.19 0.49 26.43
N SER A 156 -17.28 -0.30 26.57
CA SER A 156 -17.98 -0.40 27.84
C SER A 156 -17.11 -1.06 28.90
N ALA A 157 -17.39 -0.77 30.17
CA ALA A 157 -16.65 -1.32 31.30
C ALA A 157 -16.45 -2.83 31.25
N ARG A 158 -17.55 -3.51 30.96
CA ARG A 158 -17.57 -4.97 30.91
C ARG A 158 -16.80 -5.50 29.71
N PHE A 159 -16.96 -4.89 28.53
CA PHE A 159 -16.22 -5.32 27.34
C PHE A 159 -14.70 -5.11 27.53
N HIS A 160 -14.31 -3.99 28.12
CA HIS A 160 -12.91 -3.72 28.46
C HIS A 160 -12.34 -4.78 29.41
N HIS A 161 -13.04 -5.02 30.51
CA HIS A 161 -12.59 -5.99 31.52
C HIS A 161 -12.54 -7.43 30.99
N ASP A 162 -13.60 -7.88 30.32
CA ASP A 162 -13.78 -9.28 29.94
C ASP A 162 -12.99 -9.63 28.65
N VAL A 163 -12.85 -8.69 27.71
CA VAL A 163 -12.30 -8.94 26.36
C VAL A 163 -10.96 -8.25 26.12
N ILE A 164 -10.82 -6.98 26.48
CA ILE A 164 -9.62 -6.19 26.18
C ILE A 164 -8.50 -6.54 27.16
N ARG A 165 -8.72 -6.39 28.47
CA ARG A 165 -7.70 -6.64 29.50
C ARG A 165 -7.24 -8.10 29.60
N THR A 166 -8.08 -9.05 29.19
CA THR A 166 -7.75 -10.48 29.26
C THR A 166 -6.79 -10.90 28.14
N ARG A 167 -6.59 -10.05 27.12
CA ARG A 167 -5.70 -10.33 25.99
C ARG A 167 -4.30 -9.84 26.31
N ARG A 168 -3.35 -10.78 26.37
CA ARG A 168 -1.92 -10.49 26.58
C ARG A 168 -1.21 -9.92 25.36
N VAL A 169 -1.91 -9.79 24.23
CA VAL A 169 -1.31 -9.50 22.91
C VAL A 169 -1.14 -7.99 22.70
N PHE A 170 -1.79 -7.13 23.50
CA PHE A 170 -1.63 -5.69 23.44
C PHE A 170 -1.59 -5.08 24.84
N ASP A 171 -0.85 -3.97 24.98
CA ASP A 171 -0.67 -3.29 26.25
C ASP A 171 -1.89 -2.41 26.59
N SER A 172 -2.84 -2.97 27.35
CA SER A 172 -3.99 -2.21 27.85
C SER A 172 -3.63 -1.20 28.94
N SER A 173 -2.35 -1.04 29.33
CA SER A 173 -1.94 -0.08 30.37
C SER A 173 -2.13 1.37 29.93
N ALA A 174 -2.12 1.62 28.62
CA ALA A 174 -2.40 2.91 28.02
C ALA A 174 -3.91 3.23 27.91
N ASP A 175 -4.79 2.26 28.14
CA ASP A 175 -6.25 2.47 28.10
C ASP A 175 -6.68 3.44 29.20
N ARG A 176 -7.46 4.44 28.82
CA ARG A 176 -7.85 5.52 29.72
C ARG A 176 -9.29 5.37 30.16
N LYS A 177 -9.51 5.15 31.46
CA LYS A 177 -10.86 5.14 32.05
C LYS A 177 -11.47 6.53 31.93
N VAL A 178 -12.69 6.61 31.43
CA VAL A 178 -13.50 7.83 31.31
C VAL A 178 -14.88 7.63 31.93
N ARG A 179 -15.49 8.72 32.37
CA ARG A 179 -16.91 8.75 32.75
C ARG A 179 -17.64 9.51 31.68
N THR A 180 -18.52 8.86 30.93
CA THR A 180 -19.21 9.52 29.82
C THR A 180 -20.13 10.60 30.35
N THR A 181 -19.96 11.81 29.83
CA THR A 181 -20.84 12.95 30.09
C THR A 181 -21.97 13.00 29.05
N GLY A 182 -23.24 13.07 29.46
CA GLY A 182 -24.39 12.96 28.54
C GLY A 182 -25.76 12.76 29.22
N LYS A 183 -26.77 12.30 28.47
CA LYS A 183 -28.11 11.98 29.01
C LYS A 183 -28.00 10.83 30.03
N GLU A 184 -28.33 11.13 31.28
CA GLU A 184 -28.18 10.28 32.46
C GLU A 184 -28.72 8.84 32.31
N PRO A 185 -28.15 7.88 33.07
CA PRO A 185 -27.05 8.03 34.04
C PRO A 185 -25.65 7.95 33.40
N HIS A 186 -24.64 8.51 34.07
CA HIS A 186 -23.23 8.38 33.70
C HIS A 186 -22.81 6.90 33.61
N VAL A 187 -22.07 6.54 32.57
CA VAL A 187 -21.55 5.18 32.36
C VAL A 187 -20.03 5.22 32.42
N GLU A 188 -19.44 4.26 33.14
CA GLU A 188 -17.99 4.06 33.10
C GLU A 188 -17.58 3.37 31.79
N ALA A 189 -16.59 3.94 31.12
CA ALA A 189 -16.08 3.46 29.84
C ALA A 189 -14.55 3.60 29.78
N TRP A 190 -13.96 3.02 28.75
CA TRP A 190 -12.53 3.11 28.49
C TRP A 190 -12.31 3.61 27.07
N LEU A 191 -11.49 4.63 26.92
CA LEU A 191 -10.85 4.91 25.64
C LEU A 191 -9.74 3.86 25.45
N CYS A 192 -9.86 3.10 24.38
CA CYS A 192 -8.98 1.97 24.11
C CYS A 192 -7.84 2.42 23.21
N GLU A 193 -6.61 2.24 23.68
CA GLU A 193 -5.42 2.56 22.93
C GLU A 193 -5.03 1.37 22.05
N PHE A 194 -5.21 1.54 20.74
CA PHE A 194 -4.79 0.58 19.72
C PHE A 194 -3.70 1.16 18.81
N ALA A 195 -2.94 2.17 19.29
CA ALA A 195 -1.95 2.89 18.50
C ALA A 195 -0.96 1.98 17.78
N GLU A 196 -0.51 0.89 18.41
CA GLU A 196 0.40 -0.06 17.78
C GLU A 196 -0.26 -0.77 16.60
N GLN A 197 -1.46 -1.34 16.79
CA GLN A 197 -2.20 -2.03 15.74
C GLN A 197 -2.61 -1.06 14.62
N VAL A 198 -3.08 0.12 14.98
CA VAL A 198 -3.51 1.16 14.04
C VAL A 198 -2.33 1.65 13.21
N ARG A 199 -1.17 1.93 13.84
CA ARG A 199 0.06 2.30 13.13
C ARG A 199 0.53 1.17 12.21
N ALA A 200 0.60 -0.05 12.74
CA ALA A 200 0.98 -1.24 11.99
C ALA A 200 0.07 -1.45 10.75
N GLY A 201 -1.23 -1.23 10.89
CA GLY A 201 -2.19 -1.36 9.80
C GLY A 201 -1.93 -0.39 8.65
N ARG A 202 -1.67 0.88 8.99
CA ARG A 202 -1.28 1.91 8.01
C ARG A 202 0.06 1.58 7.35
N GLU A 203 1.07 1.23 8.14
CA GLU A 203 2.40 0.86 7.65
C GLU A 203 2.34 -0.32 6.68
N PHE A 204 1.58 -1.36 7.02
CA PHE A 204 1.38 -2.52 6.15
C PHE A 204 0.77 -2.10 4.81
N ARG A 205 -0.27 -1.26 4.81
CA ARG A 205 -0.91 -0.81 3.57
C ARG A 205 -0.06 0.14 2.74
N ALA A 206 0.74 0.97 3.39
CA ALA A 206 1.74 1.79 2.71
C ALA A 206 2.82 0.90 2.07
N ALA A 207 3.30 -0.14 2.77
CA ALA A 207 4.28 -1.09 2.24
C ALA A 207 3.74 -1.82 1.01
N LEU A 208 2.51 -2.35 1.05
CA LEU A 208 1.89 -2.99 -0.12
C LEU A 208 1.79 -2.07 -1.34
N ALA A 209 1.64 -0.76 -1.13
CA ALA A 209 1.61 0.20 -2.24
C ALA A 209 3.01 0.44 -2.81
N ARG A 210 4.01 0.66 -1.95
CA ARG A 210 5.40 0.81 -2.40
C ARG A 210 5.92 -0.42 -3.13
N ILE A 211 5.56 -1.62 -2.68
CA ILE A 211 5.90 -2.87 -3.38
C ILE A 211 5.28 -2.90 -4.78
N ARG A 212 4.00 -2.52 -4.92
CA ARG A 212 3.33 -2.43 -6.23
C ARG A 212 4.04 -1.45 -7.16
N ASP A 213 4.37 -0.26 -6.66
CA ASP A 213 5.05 0.78 -7.45
C ASP A 213 6.46 0.35 -7.85
N ALA A 214 7.18 -0.34 -6.95
CA ALA A 214 8.49 -0.91 -7.23
C ALA A 214 8.42 -1.98 -8.33
N LEU A 215 7.48 -2.94 -8.23
CA LEU A 215 7.31 -3.98 -9.25
C LEU A 215 6.90 -3.39 -10.61
N ALA A 216 6.02 -2.39 -10.64
CA ALA A 216 5.68 -1.68 -11.87
C ALA A 216 6.92 -0.97 -12.48
N SER A 217 7.83 -0.46 -11.65
CA SER A 217 9.08 0.14 -12.09
C SER A 217 10.07 -0.90 -12.62
N VAL A 218 10.10 -2.10 -12.03
CA VAL A 218 10.86 -3.25 -12.55
C VAL A 218 10.37 -3.60 -13.95
N ASP A 219 9.06 -3.81 -14.12
CA ASP A 219 8.45 -4.16 -15.41
C ASP A 219 8.77 -3.12 -16.50
N ALA A 220 8.64 -1.83 -16.17
CA ALA A 220 8.97 -0.75 -17.10
C ALA A 220 10.45 -0.74 -17.48
N THR A 221 11.34 -1.01 -16.52
CA THR A 221 12.80 -1.05 -16.75
C THR A 221 13.18 -2.28 -17.58
N LEU A 222 12.60 -3.45 -17.32
CA LEU A 222 12.82 -4.66 -18.12
C LEU A 222 12.31 -4.49 -19.55
N GLN A 223 11.15 -3.86 -19.73
CA GLN A 223 10.64 -3.53 -21.06
C GLN A 223 11.63 -2.63 -21.82
N LYS A 224 12.12 -1.56 -21.17
CA LYS A 224 13.14 -0.70 -21.77
C LYS A 224 14.44 -1.44 -22.07
N THR A 225 14.85 -2.35 -21.19
CA THR A 225 16.05 -3.19 -21.36
C THR A 225 15.93 -4.08 -22.60
N ARG A 226 14.76 -4.68 -22.84
CA ARG A 226 14.50 -5.50 -24.04
C ARG A 226 14.59 -4.66 -25.32
N GLU A 227 13.98 -3.48 -25.33
CA GLU A 227 14.04 -2.55 -26.47
C GLU A 227 15.48 -2.10 -26.78
N VAL A 228 16.23 -1.68 -25.75
CA VAL A 228 17.63 -1.28 -25.91
C VAL A 228 18.47 -2.46 -26.38
N ARG A 229 18.22 -3.66 -25.86
CA ARG A 229 18.94 -4.86 -26.31
C ARG A 229 18.72 -5.13 -27.79
N GLU A 230 17.48 -5.06 -28.28
CA GLU A 230 17.18 -5.23 -29.70
C GLU A 230 17.95 -4.23 -30.56
N GLU A 231 17.94 -2.95 -30.15
CA GLU A 231 18.70 -1.89 -30.80
C GLU A 231 20.21 -2.14 -30.77
N THR A 232 20.77 -2.58 -29.64
CA THR A 232 22.19 -2.90 -29.49
C THR A 232 22.60 -4.06 -30.40
N VAL A 233 21.81 -5.14 -30.44
CA VAL A 233 22.07 -6.31 -31.29
C VAL A 233 22.00 -5.96 -32.78
N GLU A 234 21.12 -5.04 -33.19
CA GLU A 234 21.07 -4.55 -34.57
C GLU A 234 22.31 -3.72 -34.93
N LYS A 235 22.76 -2.87 -34.00
CA LYS A 235 23.77 -1.84 -34.24
C LYS A 235 25.20 -2.30 -34.02
N VAL A 236 25.43 -3.33 -33.23
CA VAL A 236 26.75 -3.75 -32.74
C VAL A 236 26.91 -5.26 -32.87
N SER A 237 28.09 -5.71 -33.29
CA SER A 237 28.40 -7.14 -33.49
C SER A 237 28.74 -7.88 -32.19
N SER A 238 29.05 -7.16 -31.12
CA SER A 238 29.41 -7.73 -29.81
C SER A 238 28.25 -8.50 -29.18
N PRO A 239 28.50 -9.63 -28.49
CA PRO A 239 27.45 -10.38 -27.80
C PRO A 239 26.75 -9.53 -26.73
N VAL A 240 25.41 -9.49 -26.76
CA VAL A 240 24.59 -8.81 -25.76
C VAL A 240 23.83 -9.85 -24.94
N PRO A 241 23.96 -9.85 -23.60
CA PRO A 241 23.33 -10.87 -22.75
C PRO A 241 21.81 -10.83 -22.84
N ASP A 242 21.17 -11.97 -22.58
CA ASP A 242 19.71 -12.06 -22.49
C ASP A 242 19.17 -11.36 -21.23
N VAL A 243 17.94 -10.82 -21.34
CA VAL A 243 17.27 -10.13 -20.24
C VAL A 243 16.51 -11.14 -19.39
N SER A 244 17.03 -11.44 -18.20
CA SER A 244 16.34 -12.25 -17.20
C SER A 244 15.35 -11.40 -16.39
N ASP A 245 14.31 -12.03 -15.84
CA ASP A 245 13.33 -11.37 -14.97
C ASP A 245 13.69 -11.56 -13.48
N PRO A 246 14.24 -10.55 -12.80
CA PRO A 246 14.55 -10.63 -11.37
C PRO A 246 13.33 -10.54 -10.45
N ALA A 247 12.14 -10.20 -10.99
CA ALA A 247 10.90 -10.09 -10.23
C ALA A 247 10.02 -11.35 -10.31
N ASP A 248 10.50 -12.43 -10.92
CA ASP A 248 9.76 -13.69 -11.02
C ASP A 248 9.26 -14.18 -9.64
N GLY A 249 7.97 -14.49 -9.55
CA GLY A 249 7.30 -14.91 -8.31
C GLY A 249 7.00 -13.80 -7.28
N LEU A 250 7.51 -12.58 -7.44
CA LEU A 250 7.21 -11.46 -6.54
C LEU A 250 5.76 -10.96 -6.64
N PRO A 251 5.14 -10.85 -7.84
CA PRO A 251 3.73 -10.50 -7.98
C PRO A 251 2.78 -11.48 -7.26
N GLU A 252 3.06 -12.77 -7.33
CA GLU A 252 2.28 -13.81 -6.65
C GLU A 252 2.41 -13.70 -5.13
N ARG A 253 3.63 -13.45 -4.63
CA ARG A 253 3.87 -13.21 -3.20
C ARG A 253 3.12 -11.96 -2.71
N LEU A 254 3.11 -10.88 -3.51
CA LEU A 254 2.36 -9.67 -3.21
C LEU A 254 0.85 -9.94 -3.17
N ALA A 255 0.31 -10.64 -4.18
CA ALA A 255 -1.09 -11.03 -4.21
C ALA A 255 -1.48 -11.84 -2.98
N ALA A 256 -0.64 -12.83 -2.61
CA ALA A 256 -0.84 -13.66 -1.44
C ALA A 256 -0.82 -12.87 -0.10
N LEU A 257 -0.05 -11.77 -0.02
CA LEU A 257 -0.09 -10.83 1.11
C LEU A 257 -1.33 -9.94 1.10
N GLY A 258 -1.96 -9.75 -0.06
CA GLY A 258 -3.21 -9.01 -0.26
C GLY A 258 -4.48 -9.83 -0.02
N GLU A 259 -4.36 -11.10 0.35
CA GLU A 259 -5.49 -12.00 0.63
C GLU A 259 -5.79 -12.13 2.14
N ALA A 260 -7.07 -12.08 2.49
CA ALA A 260 -7.54 -12.23 3.85
C ALA A 260 -7.24 -13.65 4.39
N ARG A 261 -6.51 -13.71 5.51
CA ARG A 261 -6.15 -14.96 6.20
C ARG A 261 -6.67 -14.95 7.63
N PRO A 262 -7.77 -15.66 7.92
CA PRO A 262 -8.34 -15.72 9.26
C PRO A 262 -7.31 -16.19 10.30
N GLY A 263 -7.15 -15.42 11.38
CA GLY A 263 -6.26 -15.78 12.50
C GLY A 263 -4.76 -15.51 12.26
N HIS A 264 -4.39 -14.83 11.17
CA HIS A 264 -3.01 -14.40 10.96
C HIS A 264 -2.64 -13.27 11.93
N ARG A 265 -1.40 -13.29 12.47
CA ARG A 265 -0.90 -12.22 13.35
C ARG A 265 -0.36 -11.08 12.50
N TRP A 266 -0.86 -9.86 12.69
CA TRP A 266 -0.43 -8.69 11.92
C TRP A 266 1.09 -8.44 11.94
N ALA A 267 1.77 -8.77 13.03
CA ALA A 267 3.24 -8.68 13.12
C ALA A 267 3.97 -9.56 12.07
N ARG A 268 3.40 -10.72 11.74
CA ARG A 268 3.93 -11.58 10.66
C ARG A 268 3.63 -11.01 9.27
N LEU A 269 2.46 -10.38 9.08
CA LEU A 269 2.14 -9.67 7.82
C LEU A 269 3.12 -8.54 7.58
N LEU A 270 3.42 -7.74 8.61
CA LEU A 270 4.41 -6.67 8.52
C LEU A 270 5.79 -7.21 8.17
N ALA A 271 6.26 -8.24 8.87
CA ALA A 271 7.57 -8.83 8.58
C ALA A 271 7.66 -9.35 7.13
N ALA A 272 6.63 -10.04 6.65
CA ALA A 272 6.57 -10.55 5.29
C ALA A 272 6.48 -9.43 4.24
N ALA A 273 5.76 -8.34 4.53
CA ALA A 273 5.73 -7.16 3.66
C ALA A 273 7.10 -6.47 3.60
N SER A 274 7.78 -6.28 4.74
CA SER A 274 9.13 -5.70 4.76
C SER A 274 10.17 -6.56 4.04
N GLU A 275 10.02 -7.88 4.08
CA GLU A 275 10.86 -8.80 3.30
C GLU A 275 10.60 -8.64 1.80
N LEU A 276 9.34 -8.67 1.38
CA LEU A 276 8.98 -8.50 -0.03
C LEU A 276 9.36 -7.12 -0.57
N GLU A 277 9.29 -6.07 0.25
CA GLU A 277 9.73 -4.72 -0.12
C GLU A 277 11.24 -4.66 -0.42
N ARG A 278 12.06 -5.37 0.38
CA ARG A 278 13.49 -5.51 0.09
C ARG A 278 13.74 -6.29 -1.19
N ASP A 279 13.01 -7.39 -1.40
CA ASP A 279 13.16 -8.22 -2.59
C ASP A 279 12.77 -7.44 -3.87
N ALA A 280 11.68 -6.67 -3.83
CA ALA A 280 11.27 -5.82 -4.95
C ALA A 280 12.28 -4.70 -5.24
N ALA A 281 12.87 -4.08 -4.20
CA ALA A 281 13.93 -3.10 -4.37
C ALA A 281 15.19 -3.71 -5.00
N ALA A 282 15.61 -4.90 -4.54
CA ALA A 282 16.73 -5.62 -5.13
C ALA A 282 16.47 -6.01 -6.59
N ALA A 283 15.24 -6.40 -6.94
CA ALA A 283 14.86 -6.69 -8.32
C ALA A 283 14.96 -5.44 -9.21
N LEU A 284 14.59 -4.26 -8.69
CA LEU A 284 14.73 -2.99 -9.41
C LEU A 284 16.19 -2.60 -9.67
N GLU A 285 17.07 -2.78 -8.67
CA GLU A 285 18.50 -2.57 -8.84
C GLU A 285 19.10 -3.54 -9.88
N GLN A 286 18.67 -4.81 -9.88
CA GLN A 286 19.10 -5.80 -10.86
C GLN A 286 18.61 -5.46 -12.27
N ALA A 287 17.35 -5.03 -12.43
CA ALA A 287 16.81 -4.59 -13.72
C ALA A 287 17.57 -3.36 -14.27
N GLY A 288 17.87 -2.38 -13.40
CA GLY A 288 18.68 -1.22 -13.78
C GLY A 288 20.11 -1.60 -14.18
N SER A 289 20.72 -2.55 -13.48
CA SER A 289 22.04 -3.08 -13.83
C SER A 289 22.03 -3.80 -15.18
N ALA A 290 20.98 -4.60 -15.45
CA ALA A 290 20.80 -5.25 -16.75
C ALA A 290 20.65 -4.23 -17.88
N LEU A 291 19.89 -3.15 -17.68
CA LEU A 291 19.77 -2.05 -18.63
C LEU A 291 21.14 -1.43 -18.96
N ALA A 292 21.93 -1.12 -17.93
CA ALA A 292 23.27 -0.56 -18.14
C ALA A 292 24.18 -1.51 -18.94
N VAL A 293 24.10 -2.82 -18.67
CA VAL A 293 24.89 -3.82 -19.39
C VAL A 293 24.50 -3.92 -20.86
N VAL A 294 23.21 -3.92 -21.20
CA VAL A 294 22.77 -4.00 -22.61
C VAL A 294 22.99 -2.70 -23.39
N GLN A 295 23.03 -1.56 -22.69
CA GLN A 295 23.27 -0.23 -23.26
C GLN A 295 24.76 0.04 -23.52
N ALA A 296 25.65 -0.51 -22.69
CA ALA A 296 27.08 -0.22 -22.72
C ALA A 296 27.74 -0.31 -24.11
N PRO A 297 27.43 -1.29 -24.98
CA PRO A 297 28.05 -1.34 -26.32
C PRO A 297 27.65 -0.17 -27.24
N LEU A 298 26.41 0.34 -27.12
CA LEU A 298 25.98 1.53 -27.86
C LEU A 298 26.69 2.78 -27.34
N ASP A 299 26.87 2.88 -26.02
CA ASP A 299 27.58 4.01 -25.40
C ASP A 299 29.04 4.05 -25.85
N VAL A 300 29.72 2.88 -25.89
CA VAL A 300 31.08 2.75 -26.43
C VAL A 300 31.13 3.18 -27.89
N ARG A 301 30.14 2.80 -28.72
CA ARG A 301 30.06 3.23 -30.13
C ARG A 301 29.99 4.75 -30.25
N GLU A 302 29.11 5.40 -29.48
CA GLU A 302 28.95 6.86 -29.50
C GLU A 302 30.19 7.59 -28.96
N GLU A 303 30.84 7.03 -27.94
CA GLU A 303 32.10 7.56 -27.42
C GLU A 303 33.19 7.52 -28.50
N LEU A 304 33.34 6.39 -29.20
CA LEU A 304 34.31 6.27 -30.30
C LEU A 304 34.02 7.26 -31.44
N ARG A 305 32.74 7.49 -31.78
CA ARG A 305 32.35 8.53 -32.75
C ARG A 305 32.78 9.92 -32.30
N GLY A 306 32.52 10.27 -31.04
CA GLY A 306 32.93 11.55 -30.47
C GLY A 306 34.45 11.73 -30.41
N ARG A 307 35.18 10.67 -30.07
CA ARG A 307 36.66 10.64 -30.11
C ARG A 307 37.18 10.86 -31.53
N LEU A 308 36.65 10.14 -32.53
CA LEU A 308 37.07 10.30 -33.93
C LEU A 308 36.82 11.73 -34.43
N ALA A 309 35.66 12.31 -34.13
CA ALA A 309 35.33 13.69 -34.50
C ALA A 309 36.31 14.70 -33.86
N SER A 310 36.68 14.50 -32.59
CA SER A 310 37.66 15.34 -31.89
C SER A 310 39.07 15.23 -32.50
N LEU A 311 39.48 14.02 -32.87
CA LEU A 311 40.76 13.78 -33.56
C LEU A 311 40.80 14.45 -34.93
N GLN A 312 39.70 14.44 -35.68
CA GLN A 312 39.60 15.13 -36.96
C GLN A 312 39.78 16.65 -36.81
N VAL A 313 39.20 17.25 -35.75
CA VAL A 313 39.43 18.66 -35.43
C VAL A 313 40.89 18.93 -35.07
N MET A 314 41.52 18.05 -34.29
CA MET A 314 42.95 18.15 -33.94
C MET A 314 43.84 18.11 -35.20
N ALA A 315 43.63 17.15 -36.10
CA ALA A 315 44.40 17.05 -37.34
C ALA A 315 44.28 18.32 -38.20
N ARG A 316 43.08 18.92 -38.28
CA ARG A 316 42.85 20.20 -38.97
C ARG A 316 43.62 21.35 -38.32
N ASN A 317 43.61 21.45 -36.99
CA ASN A 317 44.32 22.51 -36.26
C ASN A 317 45.84 22.40 -36.39
N LEU A 318 46.37 21.19 -36.59
CA LEU A 318 47.78 20.95 -36.89
C LEU A 318 48.15 21.21 -38.37
N GLY A 319 47.19 21.62 -39.21
CA GLY A 319 47.42 21.86 -40.63
C GLY A 319 47.58 20.58 -41.46
N ARG A 320 47.25 19.41 -40.90
CA ARG A 320 47.41 18.10 -41.55
C ARG A 320 46.10 17.58 -42.17
N ALA A 321 45.14 18.47 -42.43
CA ALA A 321 43.81 18.10 -42.93
C ALA A 321 43.84 17.40 -44.30
N GLU A 322 44.85 17.68 -45.12
CA GLU A 322 45.03 17.12 -46.47
C GLU A 322 46.16 16.08 -46.53
N ASP A 323 46.67 15.62 -45.38
CA ASP A 323 47.73 14.61 -45.34
C ASP A 323 47.20 13.26 -45.86
N PRO A 324 47.70 12.74 -47.00
CA PRO A 324 47.21 11.49 -47.57
C PRO A 324 47.39 10.28 -46.65
N ARG A 325 48.31 10.35 -45.67
CA ARG A 325 48.52 9.28 -44.69
C ARG A 325 47.39 9.19 -43.66
N LEU A 326 46.66 10.28 -43.44
CA LEU A 326 45.56 10.37 -42.48
C LEU A 326 44.21 9.97 -43.07
N ASP A 327 44.09 10.01 -44.39
CA ASP A 327 42.85 9.77 -45.13
C ASP A 327 42.35 8.32 -44.99
N GLU A 328 43.21 7.33 -45.22
CA GLU A 328 42.85 5.91 -45.15
C GLU A 328 42.52 5.46 -43.71
N PRO A 329 43.33 5.79 -42.68
CA PRO A 329 42.98 5.46 -41.30
C PRO A 329 41.69 6.12 -40.83
N TYR A 330 41.44 7.39 -41.21
CA TYR A 330 40.19 8.08 -40.89
C TYR A 330 38.98 7.40 -41.54
N ARG A 331 39.03 7.13 -42.85
CA ARG A 331 37.93 6.47 -43.57
C ARG A 331 37.65 5.09 -43.00
N THR A 332 38.68 4.31 -42.70
CA THR A 332 38.53 2.99 -42.08
C THR A 332 37.79 3.08 -40.74
N ALA A 333 38.19 4.00 -39.85
CA ALA A 333 37.52 4.20 -38.56
C ALA A 333 36.08 4.70 -38.73
N HIS A 334 35.85 5.63 -39.66
CA HIS A 334 34.53 6.17 -39.97
C HIS A 334 33.59 5.09 -40.51
N ASP A 335 34.03 4.31 -41.50
CA ASP A 335 33.21 3.28 -42.14
C ASP A 335 32.81 2.19 -41.14
N LEU A 336 33.72 1.77 -40.25
CA LEU A 336 33.41 0.84 -39.17
C LEU A 336 32.36 1.41 -38.20
N LEU A 337 32.49 2.68 -37.78
CA LEU A 337 31.58 3.29 -36.80
C LEU A 337 30.21 3.67 -37.36
N TRP A 338 30.10 4.02 -38.66
CA TRP A 338 28.85 4.44 -39.30
C TRP A 338 28.12 3.33 -40.05
N THR A 339 28.70 2.14 -40.18
CA THR A 339 28.04 0.95 -40.70
C THR A 339 27.46 0.11 -39.55
N ALA A 340 26.36 -0.61 -39.80
CA ALA A 340 25.78 -1.56 -38.85
C ALA A 340 25.77 -2.98 -39.46
N PRO A 341 26.04 -4.03 -38.67
CA PRO A 341 26.48 -3.99 -37.28
C PRO A 341 27.95 -3.55 -37.14
N CYS A 342 28.24 -2.75 -36.12
CA CYS A 342 29.58 -2.21 -35.83
C CYS A 342 30.40 -3.22 -35.02
N ASP A 343 31.58 -3.60 -35.51
CA ASP A 343 32.58 -4.31 -34.72
C ASP A 343 33.36 -3.30 -33.86
N LEU A 344 33.03 -3.26 -32.57
CA LEU A 344 33.60 -2.28 -31.63
C LEU A 344 35.11 -2.46 -31.42
N GLU A 345 35.61 -3.70 -31.40
CA GLU A 345 37.04 -3.97 -31.21
C GLU A 345 37.84 -3.51 -32.43
N ALA A 346 37.31 -3.79 -33.63
CA ALA A 346 37.91 -3.31 -34.88
C ALA A 346 37.83 -1.77 -34.98
N ALA A 347 36.70 -1.17 -34.60
CA ALA A 347 36.50 0.28 -34.63
C ALA A 347 37.45 1.01 -33.66
N GLU A 348 37.59 0.53 -32.43
CA GLU A 348 38.53 1.10 -31.46
C GLU A 348 39.97 1.01 -31.97
N SER A 349 40.37 -0.15 -32.51
CA SER A 349 41.68 -0.35 -33.11
C SER A 349 41.98 0.62 -34.26
N ALA A 350 40.96 0.92 -35.08
CA ALA A 350 41.07 1.88 -36.19
C ALA A 350 41.20 3.33 -35.69
N VAL A 351 40.42 3.73 -34.68
CA VAL A 351 40.53 5.06 -34.05
C VAL A 351 41.91 5.26 -33.42
N LEU A 352 42.43 4.26 -32.70
CA LEU A 352 43.78 4.32 -32.12
C LEU A 352 44.88 4.39 -33.18
N ARG A 353 44.70 3.72 -34.33
CA ARG A 353 45.62 3.84 -35.47
C ARG A 353 45.64 5.27 -36.01
N TYR A 354 44.47 5.87 -36.21
CA TYR A 354 44.37 7.25 -36.67
C TYR A 354 45.06 8.24 -35.71
N LEU A 355 44.87 8.07 -34.40
CA LEU A 355 45.57 8.87 -33.39
C LEU A 355 47.10 8.75 -33.50
N ARG A 356 47.63 7.54 -33.67
CA ARG A 356 49.09 7.33 -33.81
C ARG A 356 49.64 8.06 -35.04
N GLU A 357 48.97 7.99 -36.19
CA GLU A 357 49.41 8.68 -37.42
C GLU A 357 49.39 10.22 -37.27
N ILE A 358 48.44 10.77 -36.50
CA ILE A 358 48.44 12.19 -36.13
C ILE A 358 49.66 12.55 -35.27
N GLN A 359 50.09 11.66 -34.38
CA GLN A 359 51.21 11.89 -33.45
C GLN A 359 52.59 11.63 -34.07
N GLU A 360 52.71 10.70 -35.02
CA GLU A 360 53.97 10.25 -35.62
C GLU A 360 54.44 11.10 -36.81
N GLY A 361 53.66 12.08 -37.25
CA GLY A 361 54.07 13.04 -38.29
C GLY A 361 53.92 14.48 -37.85
#